data_AF-A0A7X8BEX2-F1
#
_entry.id   AF-A0A7X8BEX2-F1
#
_cell.length_a   1.000
_cell.length_b   1.000
_cell.length_c   1.000
_cell.angle_alpha   90.00
_cell.angle_beta   90.00
_cell.angle_gamma   90.00
#
_symmetry.space_group_name_H-M   'P 1'
#
loop_
_entity.id
_entity.type
_entity.pdbx_description
1 polymer ?
#
loop_
_entity_poly.entity_id
_entity_poly.type
_entity_poly.pdbx_seq_one_letter_code
_entity_poly.pdbx_strand_id
1 'polypeptide(L)'
;MRLRILGAAEEVTGSNYLLEADGRRILVDCGMFQGRDEEKRNRAPFPFVPSGIDAVLLTHAHMDHSGRIPLLVKQGFKGKILATLPTTELCEVLWQDSAKLMKEESEWKTKKNLRKGLEKVEPLYSQKDADEALGQLTAVSYDDLFEPAPGFRVRFRDAGHILGSAILEVWIKEEDREAKVVFS
;
A
#
# COMPACT_ATOMS: atom_id res chain seq x y z
N MET A 1 -7.72 -13.04 -16.23
CA MET A 1 -7.32 -11.76 -15.67
C MET A 1 -8.45 -11.30 -14.77
N ARG A 2 -8.14 -10.83 -13.56
CA ARG A 2 -9.13 -10.32 -12.62
C ARG A 2 -8.61 -9.05 -11.94
N LEU A 3 -9.42 -8.01 -11.94
CA LEU A 3 -9.24 -6.81 -11.11
C LEU A 3 -10.23 -6.88 -9.95
N ARG A 4 -9.75 -6.75 -8.71
CA ARG A 4 -10.56 -6.61 -7.51
C ARG A 4 -10.33 -5.23 -6.91
N ILE A 5 -11.41 -4.47 -6.73
CA ILE A 5 -11.41 -3.18 -6.05
C ILE A 5 -11.67 -3.45 -4.57
N LEU A 6 -10.69 -3.15 -3.72
CA LEU A 6 -10.69 -3.51 -2.29
C LEU A 6 -10.83 -2.29 -1.36
N GLY A 7 -10.72 -1.09 -1.92
CA GLY A 7 -10.97 0.20 -1.27
C GLY A 7 -11.08 1.31 -2.33
N ALA A 8 -11.31 2.55 -1.90
CA ALA A 8 -11.59 3.69 -2.78
C ALA A 8 -12.75 3.46 -3.79
N ALA A 9 -13.70 2.58 -3.44
CA ALA A 9 -14.96 2.39 -4.18
C ALA A 9 -16.07 3.16 -3.46
N GLU A 10 -16.64 4.16 -4.14
CA GLU A 10 -17.63 5.10 -3.57
C GLU A 10 -17.08 5.99 -2.44
N GLU A 11 -15.76 6.11 -2.33
CA GLU A 11 -15.06 6.91 -1.33
C GLU A 11 -13.66 7.31 -1.82
N VAL A 12 -13.05 8.30 -1.15
CA VAL A 12 -11.74 8.87 -1.57
C VAL A 12 -10.55 8.12 -0.95
N THR A 13 -10.72 7.41 0.17
CA THR A 13 -9.60 6.92 0.98
C THR A 13 -9.46 5.41 0.97
N GLY A 14 -8.29 4.92 1.37
CA GLY A 14 -7.99 3.49 1.48
C GLY A 14 -7.80 2.82 0.12
N SER A 15 -7.14 3.50 -0.82
CA SER A 15 -6.83 2.98 -2.15
C SER A 15 -6.17 1.61 -2.06
N ASN A 16 -6.78 0.61 -2.70
CA ASN A 16 -6.29 -0.77 -2.69
C ASN A 16 -6.94 -1.56 -3.83
N TYR A 17 -6.13 -1.95 -4.81
CA TYR A 17 -6.59 -2.73 -5.96
C TYR A 17 -5.71 -3.96 -6.13
N LEU A 18 -6.32 -5.11 -6.40
CA LEU A 18 -5.61 -6.37 -6.62
C LEU A 18 -5.82 -6.84 -8.05
N LEU A 19 -4.71 -6.97 -8.78
CA LEU A 19 -4.65 -7.54 -10.12
C LEU A 19 -4.17 -9.00 -10.04
N GLU A 20 -4.90 -9.91 -10.67
CA GLU A 20 -4.58 -11.34 -10.70
C GLU A 20 -4.58 -11.88 -12.15
N ALA A 21 -3.52 -12.58 -12.54
CA ALA A 21 -3.40 -13.31 -13.81
C ALA A 21 -2.37 -14.44 -13.68
N ASP A 22 -2.61 -15.60 -14.28
CA ASP A 22 -1.68 -16.75 -14.30
C ASP A 22 -1.07 -17.12 -12.93
N GLY A 23 -1.88 -17.04 -11.87
CA GLY A 23 -1.45 -17.34 -10.49
C GLY A 23 -0.56 -16.28 -9.84
N ARG A 24 -0.29 -15.16 -10.53
CA ARG A 24 0.42 -13.99 -10.01
C ARG A 24 -0.53 -12.91 -9.52
N ARG A 25 -0.06 -12.13 -8.55
CA ARG A 25 -0.84 -11.11 -7.84
C ARG A 25 -0.03 -9.84 -7.65
N ILE A 26 -0.50 -8.76 -8.27
CA ILE A 26 0.06 -7.42 -8.11
C ILE A 26 -0.95 -6.56 -7.35
N LEU A 27 -0.47 -5.90 -6.29
CA LEU A 27 -1.26 -4.91 -5.57
C LEU A 27 -0.95 -3.51 -6.12
N VAL A 28 -1.97 -2.71 -6.36
CA VAL A 28 -1.84 -1.27 -6.66
C VAL A 28 -2.37 -0.50 -5.46
N ASP A 29 -1.47 0.25 -4.83
CA ASP A 29 -1.67 0.96 -3.57
C ASP A 29 -2.08 0.06 -2.38
N CYS A 30 -1.84 0.54 -1.18
CA CYS A 30 -2.37 -0.02 0.06
C CYS A 30 -2.51 1.10 1.09
N GLY A 31 -3.58 1.87 0.94
CA GLY A 31 -3.82 3.08 1.69
C GLY A 31 -4.59 2.90 2.98
N MET A 32 -4.45 3.87 3.88
CA MET A 32 -5.31 4.01 5.05
C MET A 32 -6.65 4.65 4.70
N PHE A 33 -7.71 4.17 5.36
CA PHE A 33 -8.99 4.86 5.38
C PHE A 33 -8.89 6.06 6.33
N GLN A 34 -9.47 7.19 5.94
CA GLN A 34 -9.58 8.39 6.79
C GLN A 34 -11.04 8.79 6.94
N GLY A 35 -11.41 9.29 8.13
CA GLY A 35 -12.76 9.77 8.41
C GLY A 35 -13.64 8.73 9.11
N ARG A 36 -14.82 8.42 8.56
CA ARG A 36 -15.81 7.59 9.27
C ARG A 36 -15.30 6.16 9.46
N ASP A 37 -15.33 5.71 10.71
CA ASP A 37 -14.92 4.36 11.15
C ASP A 37 -13.48 3.98 10.76
N GLU A 38 -12.60 4.96 10.57
CA GLU A 38 -11.21 4.74 10.12
C GLU A 38 -10.46 3.67 10.93
N GLU A 39 -10.56 3.71 12.25
CA GLU A 39 -9.90 2.76 13.16
C GLU A 39 -10.33 1.32 12.87
N LYS A 40 -11.65 1.10 12.75
CA LYS A 40 -12.22 -0.23 12.49
C LYS A 40 -11.79 -0.75 11.13
N ARG A 41 -11.78 0.12 10.12
CA ARG A 41 -11.50 -0.25 8.73
C ARG A 41 -10.01 -0.51 8.50
N ASN A 42 -9.15 0.31 9.08
CA ASN A 42 -7.71 0.11 8.98
C ASN A 42 -7.26 -1.18 9.71
N ARG A 43 -7.96 -1.58 10.78
CA ARG A 43 -7.73 -2.85 11.49
C ARG A 43 -8.37 -4.07 10.83
N ALA A 44 -9.27 -3.89 9.88
CA ALA A 44 -9.91 -5.01 9.22
C ALA A 44 -8.85 -5.87 8.49
N PRO A 45 -8.96 -7.21 8.55
CA PRO A 45 -8.02 -8.08 7.86
C PRO A 45 -8.07 -7.83 6.34
N PHE A 46 -6.94 -7.99 5.66
CA PHE A 46 -6.92 -7.93 4.21
C PHE A 46 -7.78 -9.08 3.63
N PRO A 47 -8.56 -8.84 2.57
CA PRO A 47 -9.37 -9.87 1.90
C PRO A 47 -8.53 -10.76 0.96
N PHE A 48 -7.23 -10.84 1.22
CA PHE A 48 -6.21 -11.61 0.51
C PHE A 48 -5.08 -11.95 1.49
N VAL A 49 -4.23 -12.92 1.11
CA VAL A 49 -3.08 -13.31 1.92
C VAL A 49 -1.87 -12.45 1.53
N PRO A 50 -1.30 -11.62 2.43
CA PRO A 50 -0.19 -10.71 2.10
C PRO A 50 1.05 -11.40 1.53
N SER A 51 1.38 -12.59 2.02
CA SER A 51 2.53 -13.37 1.52
C SER A 51 2.33 -13.94 0.11
N GLY A 52 1.11 -13.87 -0.43
CA GLY A 52 0.79 -14.29 -1.79
C GLY A 52 0.81 -13.15 -2.81
N ILE A 53 1.24 -11.94 -2.44
CA ILE A 53 1.40 -10.80 -3.35
C ILE A 53 2.84 -10.79 -3.87
N ASP A 54 3.02 -10.74 -5.19
CA ASP A 54 4.35 -10.74 -5.82
C ASP A 54 5.03 -9.37 -5.70
N ALA A 55 4.29 -8.29 -5.92
CA ALA A 55 4.78 -6.92 -5.78
C ALA A 55 3.65 -5.93 -5.49
N VAL A 56 4.03 -4.77 -4.95
CA VAL A 56 3.17 -3.60 -4.77
C VAL A 56 3.63 -2.52 -5.74
N LEU A 57 2.70 -1.93 -6.49
CA LEU A 57 2.90 -0.71 -7.26
C LEU A 57 2.28 0.44 -6.47
N LEU A 58 3.07 1.46 -6.15
CA LEU A 58 2.59 2.62 -5.40
C LEU A 58 2.52 3.84 -6.31
N THR A 59 1.31 4.38 -6.46
CA THR A 59 1.06 5.54 -7.32
C THR A 59 1.74 6.80 -6.78
N HIS A 60 1.61 7.07 -5.48
CA HIS A 60 2.20 8.22 -4.81
C HIS A 60 2.21 8.06 -3.28
N ALA A 61 2.86 8.99 -2.59
CA ALA A 61 3.22 8.82 -1.18
C ALA A 61 2.09 9.04 -0.17
N HIS A 62 0.94 9.63 -0.55
CA HIS A 62 -0.10 9.99 0.41
C HIS A 62 -0.57 8.79 1.26
N MET A 63 -0.96 9.05 2.51
CA MET A 63 -1.29 7.99 3.49
C MET A 63 -2.51 7.16 3.10
N ASP A 64 -3.44 7.73 2.34
CA ASP A 64 -4.61 7.06 1.77
C ASP A 64 -4.28 6.21 0.52
N HIS A 65 -3.01 6.16 0.12
CA HIS A 65 -2.45 5.26 -0.91
C HIS A 65 -1.31 4.37 -0.38
N SER A 66 -0.51 4.86 0.56
CA SER A 66 0.71 4.19 1.05
C SER A 66 0.60 3.66 2.49
N GLY A 67 -0.35 4.20 3.26
CA GLY A 67 -0.30 4.15 4.72
C GLY A 67 -0.53 2.77 5.35
N ARG A 68 -1.09 1.79 4.63
CA ARG A 68 -1.23 0.40 5.14
C ARG A 68 -0.14 -0.52 4.63
N ILE A 69 0.84 -0.04 3.85
CA ILE A 69 1.96 -0.86 3.40
C ILE A 69 2.80 -1.41 4.58
N PRO A 70 3.13 -0.64 5.63
CA PRO A 70 3.82 -1.21 6.79
C PRO A 70 3.02 -2.32 7.49
N LEU A 71 1.68 -2.20 7.54
CA LEU A 71 0.81 -3.27 8.04
C LEU A 71 0.83 -4.50 7.13
N LEU A 72 0.87 -4.31 5.81
CA LEU A 72 0.99 -5.38 4.82
C LEU A 72 2.29 -6.19 5.03
N VAL A 73 3.41 -5.49 5.25
CA VAL A 73 4.73 -6.08 5.54
C VAL A 73 4.70 -6.85 6.86
N LYS A 74 4.19 -6.23 7.94
CA LYS A 74 3.98 -6.88 9.24
C LYS A 74 3.16 -8.17 9.14
N GLN A 75 2.23 -8.26 8.20
CA GLN A 75 1.38 -9.44 7.96
C GLN A 75 1.97 -10.46 6.98
N GLY A 76 3.24 -10.30 6.58
CA GLY A 76 4.01 -11.33 5.88
C GLY A 76 4.25 -11.08 4.39
N PHE A 77 3.98 -9.88 3.88
CA PHE A 77 4.43 -9.50 2.53
C PHE A 77 5.97 -9.38 2.48
N LYS A 78 6.55 -9.90 1.40
CA LYS A 78 8.01 -10.00 1.19
C LYS A 78 8.46 -9.53 -0.19
N GLY A 79 7.53 -9.06 -1.02
CA GLY A 79 7.81 -8.60 -2.38
C GLY A 79 8.46 -7.22 -2.39
N LYS A 80 8.61 -6.65 -3.59
CA LYS A 80 9.08 -5.27 -3.75
C LYS A 80 7.91 -4.29 -3.75
N ILE A 81 8.15 -3.09 -3.22
CA ILE A 81 7.25 -1.94 -3.31
C ILE A 81 7.88 -0.98 -4.32
N LEU A 82 7.25 -0.84 -5.49
CA LEU A 82 7.79 -0.11 -6.62
C LEU A 82 7.11 1.25 -6.71
N ALA A 83 7.92 2.30 -6.68
CA ALA A 83 7.46 3.68 -6.77
C ALA A 83 8.53 4.56 -7.41
N THR A 84 8.20 5.79 -7.78
CA THR A 84 9.20 6.76 -8.22
C THR A 84 10.12 7.15 -7.07
N LEU A 85 11.37 7.57 -7.38
CA LEU A 85 12.33 7.98 -6.35
C LEU A 85 11.75 9.02 -5.36
N PRO A 86 11.10 10.12 -5.79
CA PRO A 86 10.54 11.08 -4.84
C PRO A 86 9.43 10.48 -3.98
N THR A 87 8.61 9.57 -4.52
CA THR A 87 7.61 8.86 -3.73
C THR A 87 8.27 7.98 -2.66
N THR A 88 9.38 7.29 -2.98
CA THR A 88 10.11 6.48 -1.98
C THR A 88 10.67 7.33 -0.84
N GLU A 89 11.25 8.50 -1.14
CA GLU A 89 11.79 9.43 -0.14
C GLU A 89 10.69 10.05 0.73
N LEU A 90 9.55 10.41 0.13
CA LEU A 90 8.39 10.90 0.88
C LEU A 90 7.81 9.82 1.80
N CYS A 91 7.78 8.56 1.35
CA CYS A 91 7.31 7.43 2.18
C CYS A 91 8.19 7.22 3.42
N GLU A 92 9.51 7.43 3.32
CA GLU A 92 10.42 7.39 4.47
C GLU A 92 9.96 8.33 5.58
N VAL A 93 9.72 9.59 5.25
CA VAL A 93 9.28 10.58 6.24
C VAL A 93 7.88 10.26 6.76
N LEU A 94 6.93 9.97 5.86
CA LEU A 94 5.52 9.80 6.22
C LEU A 94 5.28 8.54 7.07
N TRP A 95 5.90 7.41 6.74
CA TRP A 95 5.67 6.17 7.47
C TRP A 95 6.30 6.18 8.86
N GLN A 96 7.48 6.81 9.01
CA GLN A 96 8.11 6.96 10.30
C GLN A 96 7.29 7.88 11.22
N ASP A 97 6.85 9.04 10.72
CA ASP A 97 6.01 9.95 11.52
C ASP A 97 4.68 9.30 11.90
N SER A 98 4.05 8.61 10.95
CA SER A 98 2.80 7.89 11.19
C SER A 98 2.94 6.79 12.25
N ALA A 99 4.02 6.00 12.22
CA ALA A 99 4.31 4.99 13.25
C ALA A 99 4.45 5.61 14.65
N LYS A 100 5.15 6.75 14.74
CA LYS A 100 5.33 7.48 15.99
C LYS A 100 4.01 8.02 16.53
N LEU A 101 3.20 8.68 15.69
CA LEU A 101 1.89 9.20 16.07
C LEU A 101 0.94 8.09 16.55
N MET A 102 0.88 6.97 15.83
CA MET A 102 0.08 5.81 16.23
C MET A 102 0.52 5.23 17.57
N LYS A 103 1.83 5.17 17.83
CA LYS A 103 2.35 4.74 19.13
C LYS A 103 1.87 5.66 20.24
N GLU A 104 2.07 6.96 20.12
CA GLU A 104 1.67 7.95 21.13
C GLU A 104 0.15 7.90 21.40
N GLU A 105 -0.66 7.79 20.35
CA GLU A 105 -2.11 7.68 20.47
C GLU A 105 -2.53 6.37 21.17
N SER A 106 -1.90 5.25 20.80
CA SER A 106 -2.16 3.94 21.39
C SER A 106 -1.81 3.89 22.89
N GLU A 107 -0.72 4.53 23.30
CA GLU A 107 -0.30 4.63 24.70
C GLU A 107 -1.29 5.49 25.50
N TRP A 108 -1.74 6.61 24.94
CA TRP A 108 -2.74 7.47 25.56
C TRP A 108 -4.09 6.76 25.71
N LYS A 109 -4.58 6.10 24.65
CA LYS A 109 -5.80 5.27 24.66
C LYS A 109 -5.68 4.15 25.71
N THR A 110 -4.53 3.48 25.77
CA THR A 110 -4.25 2.42 26.75
C THR A 110 -4.32 2.92 28.19
N LYS A 111 -3.70 4.06 28.53
CA LYS A 111 -3.78 4.65 29.87
C LYS A 111 -5.23 4.94 30.28
N LYS A 112 -6.06 5.41 29.35
CA LYS A 112 -7.49 5.68 29.58
C LYS A 112 -8.30 4.39 29.75
N ASN A 113 -8.02 3.36 28.96
CA ASN A 113 -8.69 2.06 29.01
C ASN A 113 -8.40 1.30 30.30
N LEU A 114 -7.14 1.25 30.73
CA LEU A 114 -6.75 0.56 31.97
C LEU A 114 -7.43 1.16 33.21
N ARG A 115 -7.65 2.48 33.26
CA ARG A 115 -8.43 3.14 34.32
C ARG A 115 -9.90 2.71 34.36
N LYS A 116 -10.42 2.18 33.26
CA LYS A 116 -11.79 1.69 33.10
C LYS A 116 -11.89 0.16 33.13
N GLY A 117 -10.78 -0.55 33.37
CA GLY A 117 -10.74 -2.02 33.28
C GLY A 117 -10.88 -2.58 31.86
N LEU A 118 -10.61 -1.77 30.83
CA LEU A 118 -10.65 -2.18 29.41
C LEU A 118 -9.26 -2.58 28.91
N GLU A 119 -9.22 -3.31 27.79
CA GLU A 119 -7.99 -3.80 27.16
C GLU A 119 -7.09 -2.68 26.61
N LYS A 120 -5.80 -3.01 26.44
CA LYS A 120 -4.82 -2.13 25.80
C LYS A 120 -5.14 -1.96 24.32
N VAL A 121 -4.77 -0.81 23.78
CA VAL A 121 -4.83 -0.53 22.35
C VAL A 121 -3.42 -0.58 21.80
N GLU A 122 -3.20 -1.42 20.79
CA GLU A 122 -1.93 -1.53 20.07
C GLU A 122 -1.99 -0.71 18.77
N PRO A 123 -0.89 -0.09 18.33
CA PRO A 123 -0.85 0.59 17.03
C PRO A 123 -1.03 -0.41 15.87
N LEU A 124 -1.45 0.07 14.69
CA LEU A 124 -1.59 -0.79 13.50
C LEU A 124 -0.26 -1.48 13.18
N TYR A 125 0.80 -0.68 13.16
CA TYR A 125 2.17 -1.11 12.98
C TYR A 125 3.10 -0.26 13.86
N SER A 126 4.29 -0.79 14.10
CA SER A 126 5.35 -0.17 14.90
C SER A 126 6.38 0.54 14.01
N GLN A 127 7.29 1.28 14.64
CA GLN A 127 8.43 1.88 13.95
C GLN A 127 9.27 0.83 13.20
N LYS A 128 9.47 -0.34 13.82
CA LYS A 128 10.21 -1.46 13.22
C LYS A 128 9.52 -1.96 11.95
N ASP A 129 8.20 -2.07 11.97
CA ASP A 129 7.42 -2.51 10.80
C ASP A 129 7.51 -1.47 9.66
N ALA A 130 7.56 -0.18 9.99
CA ALA A 130 7.81 0.89 9.01
C ALA A 130 9.21 0.77 8.40
N ASP A 131 10.24 0.59 9.23
CA ASP A 131 11.62 0.43 8.75
C ASP A 131 11.79 -0.82 7.86
N GLU A 132 11.11 -1.92 8.20
CA GLU A 132 11.07 -3.13 7.36
C GLU A 132 10.41 -2.86 6.01
N ALA A 133 9.32 -2.08 5.98
CA ALA A 133 8.65 -1.69 4.75
C ALA A 133 9.49 -0.77 3.87
N LEU A 134 10.23 0.17 4.49
CA LEU A 134 11.17 1.03 3.77
C LEU A 134 12.28 0.20 3.11
N GLY A 135 12.75 -0.87 3.77
CA GLY A 135 13.72 -1.81 3.19
C GLY A 135 13.20 -2.59 1.97
N GLN A 136 11.89 -2.59 1.70
CA GLN A 136 11.27 -3.21 0.53
C GLN A 136 10.98 -2.21 -0.61
N LEU A 137 11.19 -0.91 -0.40
CA LEU A 137 11.02 0.11 -1.44
C LEU A 137 12.09 -0.05 -2.53
N THR A 138 11.67 0.05 -3.78
CA THR A 138 12.53 0.04 -4.95
C THR A 138 12.11 1.19 -5.86
N ALA A 139 13.00 2.16 -6.02
CA ALA A 139 12.78 3.28 -6.92
C ALA A 139 12.80 2.83 -8.38
N VAL A 140 11.87 3.35 -9.17
CA VAL A 140 11.80 3.18 -10.63
C VAL A 140 11.69 4.56 -11.31
N SER A 141 12.20 4.67 -12.53
CA SER A 141 12.06 5.89 -13.32
C SER A 141 10.69 5.94 -14.00
N TYR A 142 10.27 7.15 -14.38
CA TYR A 142 9.22 7.28 -15.37
C TYR A 142 9.65 6.68 -16.71
N ASP A 143 8.66 6.26 -17.51
CA ASP A 143 8.79 5.79 -18.89
C ASP A 143 9.52 4.46 -19.10
N ASP A 144 10.32 4.03 -18.13
CA ASP A 144 10.92 2.70 -18.09
C ASP A 144 9.83 1.63 -18.06
N LEU A 145 9.96 0.64 -18.95
CA LEU A 145 9.11 -0.54 -18.98
C LEU A 145 9.82 -1.66 -18.23
N PHE A 146 9.19 -2.17 -17.18
CA PHE A 146 9.74 -3.26 -16.37
C PHE A 146 8.66 -4.29 -16.03
N GLU A 147 9.09 -5.43 -15.50
CA GLU A 147 8.21 -6.57 -15.21
C GLU A 147 8.29 -6.96 -13.72
N PRO A 148 7.40 -6.45 -12.84
CA PRO A 148 7.39 -6.80 -11.42
C PRO A 148 7.09 -8.28 -11.13
N ALA A 149 6.35 -8.94 -12.01
CA ALA A 149 6.06 -10.36 -11.96
C ALA A 149 5.82 -10.88 -13.38
N PRO A 150 6.07 -12.18 -13.65
CA PRO A 150 5.84 -12.76 -14.98
C PRO A 150 4.43 -12.46 -15.50
N GLY A 151 4.36 -11.91 -16.71
CA GLY A 151 3.10 -11.54 -17.37
C GLY A 151 2.58 -10.14 -17.04
N PHE A 152 3.26 -9.38 -16.17
CA PHE A 152 2.88 -8.01 -15.80
C PHE A 152 3.96 -7.04 -16.23
N ARG A 153 3.74 -6.28 -17.30
CA ARG A 153 4.63 -5.18 -17.67
C ARG A 153 4.06 -3.87 -17.17
N VAL A 154 4.89 -3.03 -16.58
CA VAL A 154 4.47 -1.79 -15.93
C VAL A 154 5.32 -0.63 -16.42
N ARG A 155 4.67 0.51 -16.63
CA ARG A 155 5.30 1.80 -16.85
C ARG A 155 4.68 2.85 -15.96
N PHE A 156 5.52 3.67 -15.35
CA PHE A 156 5.11 4.83 -14.58
C PHE A 156 5.11 6.06 -15.50
N ARG A 157 4.06 6.86 -15.43
CA ARG A 157 3.90 8.13 -16.17
C ARG A 157 3.61 9.24 -15.18
N ASP A 158 4.15 10.43 -15.39
CA ASP A 158 3.90 11.54 -14.47
C ASP A 158 2.39 11.86 -14.39
N ALA A 159 1.87 11.94 -13.16
CA ALA A 159 0.47 12.27 -12.89
C ALA A 159 0.26 13.77 -12.61
N GLY A 160 1.32 14.51 -12.28
CA GLY A 160 1.23 15.94 -11.95
C GLY A 160 0.42 16.26 -10.68
N HIS A 161 0.21 15.30 -9.78
CA HIS A 161 -0.56 15.48 -8.55
C HIS A 161 0.31 15.96 -7.38
N ILE A 162 1.37 15.21 -7.06
CA ILE A 162 2.41 15.58 -6.09
C ILE A 162 3.77 15.21 -6.66
N LEU A 163 4.86 15.62 -6.01
CA LEU A 163 6.20 15.26 -6.45
C LEU A 163 6.35 13.72 -6.48
N GLY A 164 6.64 13.17 -7.65
CA GLY A 164 6.78 11.72 -7.85
C GLY A 164 5.46 10.97 -8.07
N SER A 165 4.30 11.63 -8.12
CA SER A 165 3.04 10.93 -8.38
C SER A 165 2.99 10.33 -9.77
N ALA A 166 2.50 9.10 -9.88
CA ALA A 166 2.50 8.34 -11.12
C ALA A 166 1.13 7.79 -11.51
N ILE A 167 0.78 7.96 -12.78
CA ILE A 167 -0.17 7.11 -13.49
C ILE A 167 0.54 5.79 -13.80
N LEU A 168 -0.11 4.67 -13.52
CA LEU A 168 0.42 3.34 -13.79
C LEU A 168 -0.23 2.77 -15.05
N GLU A 169 0.59 2.49 -16.06
CA GLU A 169 0.20 1.69 -17.20
C GLU A 169 0.61 0.24 -16.95
N VAL A 170 -0.36 -0.67 -16.86
CA VAL A 170 -0.12 -2.09 -16.56
C VAL A 170 -0.63 -2.95 -17.71
N TRP A 171 0.29 -3.59 -18.45
CA TRP A 171 -0.02 -4.61 -19.43
C TRP A 171 0.02 -5.98 -18.76
N ILE A 172 -1.09 -6.70 -18.87
CA ILE A 172 -1.29 -8.01 -18.25
C ILE A 172 -1.49 -9.01 -19.38
N LYS A 173 -0.56 -9.96 -19.47
CA LYS A 173 -0.64 -11.07 -20.40
C LYS A 173 -1.21 -12.29 -19.68
N GLU A 174 -2.21 -12.92 -20.28
CA GLU A 174 -2.78 -14.19 -19.83
C GLU A 174 -3.00 -15.06 -21.08
N GLU A 175 -2.30 -16.19 -21.14
CA GLU A 175 -2.24 -17.05 -22.33
C GLU A 175 -1.89 -16.24 -23.61
N ASP A 176 -2.78 -16.24 -24.62
CA ASP A 176 -2.66 -15.52 -25.89
C ASP A 176 -3.31 -14.13 -25.88
N ARG A 177 -3.80 -13.66 -24.72
CA ARG A 177 -4.48 -12.37 -24.58
C ARG A 177 -3.62 -11.38 -23.80
N GLU A 178 -3.65 -10.13 -24.24
CA GLU A 178 -3.06 -9.01 -23.51
C GLU A 178 -4.11 -7.94 -23.29
N ALA A 179 -4.17 -7.42 -22.07
CA ALA A 179 -4.98 -6.27 -21.72
C ALA A 179 -4.11 -5.20 -21.06
N LYS A 180 -4.45 -3.93 -21.28
CA LYS A 180 -3.83 -2.80 -20.61
C LYS A 180 -4.83 -2.17 -19.65
N VAL A 181 -4.45 -2.06 -18.40
CA VAL A 181 -5.19 -1.33 -17.36
C VAL A 181 -4.39 -0.09 -16.97
N VAL A 182 -5.07 1.03 -16.77
CA VAL A 182 -4.44 2.28 -16.36
C VAL A 182 -5.02 2.71 -15.01
N PHE A 183 -4.16 3.00 -14.05
CA PHE A 183 -4.51 3.58 -12.76
C PHE A 183 -3.98 5.02 -12.71
N SER A 184 -4.82 5.96 -12.30
CA SER A 184 -4.50 7.39 -12.22
C SER A 184 -4.67 7.92 -10.81
#